data_AF-A0A540NCT0-F1
#
_entry.id   AF-A0A540NCT0-F1
#
_cell.length_a   1.000
_cell.length_b   1.000
_cell.length_c   1.000
_cell.angle_alpha   90.00
_cell.angle_beta   90.00
_cell.angle_gamma   90.00
#
_symmetry.space_group_name_H-M   'P 1'
#
loop_
_entity.id
_entity.type
_entity.pdbx_description
1 polymer ?
#
loop_
_entity_poly.entity_id
_entity_poly.type
_entity_poly.pdbx_seq_one_letter_code
_entity_poly.pdbx_strand_id
1 'polypeptide(L)'
;MDIDFKEYQLRCQLRGHEDDVRGISVCGNAGIATSSRDRTVRFWSLDPSDERKYSESKILLGHTSFVGPVVWISPNEQYPDGGIVSGGMDTMVLVWDLRTGEKVQTLKGHQLQVTGIALDNGDIVSSSVDSTLRRWRNGQLVESWEAHKAAIQAVIKLPSGELVTGMVVNLLQVMSLSSTPPPPPNKTTIKIK
;
A
#
# COMPACT_ATOMS: atom_id res chain seq x y z
N MET A 1 -28.88 -2.88 -10.48
CA MET A 1 -27.91 -3.54 -11.36
C MET A 1 -27.69 -4.90 -10.74
N ASP A 2 -28.48 -5.88 -11.16
CA ASP A 2 -28.35 -7.24 -10.62
C ASP A 2 -27.07 -7.84 -11.21
N ILE A 3 -26.14 -8.17 -10.33
CA ILE A 3 -24.91 -8.84 -10.72
C ILE A 3 -25.32 -10.27 -11.11
N ASP A 4 -25.30 -10.58 -12.41
CA ASP A 4 -25.51 -11.95 -12.87
C ASP A 4 -24.25 -12.78 -12.56
N PHE A 5 -24.30 -13.54 -11.47
CA PHE A 5 -23.21 -14.41 -11.05
C PHE A 5 -22.90 -15.55 -12.04
N LYS A 6 -23.73 -15.77 -13.08
CA LYS A 6 -23.42 -16.74 -14.14
C LYS A 6 -22.20 -16.32 -14.99
N GLU A 7 -21.91 -15.02 -15.07
CA GLU A 7 -20.74 -14.51 -15.79
C GLU A 7 -19.42 -14.66 -14.99
N TYR A 8 -19.49 -14.89 -13.68
CA TYR A 8 -18.32 -15.01 -12.82
C TYR A 8 -17.91 -16.47 -12.66
N GLN A 9 -17.14 -16.96 -13.63
CA GLN A 9 -16.56 -18.30 -13.58
C GLN A 9 -15.18 -18.29 -12.92
N LEU A 10 -14.95 -19.22 -11.98
CA LEU A 10 -13.63 -19.44 -11.38
C LEU A 10 -12.65 -19.90 -12.47
N ARG A 11 -11.65 -19.07 -12.78
CA ARG A 11 -10.64 -19.35 -13.82
C ARG A 11 -9.40 -20.07 -13.29
N CYS A 12 -8.90 -19.68 -12.12
CA CYS A 12 -7.72 -20.27 -11.50
C CYS A 12 -7.70 -20.04 -9.99
N GLN A 13 -6.89 -20.82 -9.27
CA GLN A 13 -6.61 -20.64 -7.85
C GLN A 13 -5.10 -20.55 -7.64
N LEU A 14 -4.65 -19.54 -6.91
CA LEU A 14 -3.24 -19.34 -6.58
C LEU A 14 -3.00 -19.92 -5.18
N ARG A 15 -2.25 -21.02 -5.11
CA ARG A 15 -1.94 -21.72 -3.87
C ARG A 15 -0.44 -21.63 -3.62
N GLY A 16 -0.07 -21.09 -2.46
CA GLY A 16 1.33 -20.96 -2.06
C GLY A 16 1.49 -20.39 -0.66
N HIS A 17 0.70 -19.38 -0.30
CA HIS A 17 0.70 -18.83 1.06
C HIS A 17 0.33 -19.89 2.11
N GLU A 18 0.99 -19.82 3.27
CA GLU A 18 0.82 -20.77 4.38
C GLU A 18 -0.19 -20.28 5.44
N ASP A 19 -0.65 -19.04 5.32
CA ASP A 19 -1.61 -18.39 6.22
C ASP A 19 -2.44 -17.34 5.43
N ASP A 20 -3.39 -16.68 6.10
CA ASP A 20 -4.34 -15.72 5.57
C ASP A 20 -3.69 -14.69 4.63
N VAL A 21 -4.14 -14.66 3.38
CA VAL A 21 -3.82 -13.59 2.42
C VAL A 21 -4.55 -12.31 2.84
N ARG A 22 -3.82 -11.22 3.01
CA ARG A 22 -4.31 -9.95 3.56
C ARG A 22 -4.38 -8.82 2.55
N GLY A 23 -3.49 -8.82 1.56
CA GLY A 23 -3.44 -7.80 0.52
C GLY A 23 -3.25 -8.41 -0.85
N ILE A 24 -3.76 -7.70 -1.85
CA ILE A 24 -3.63 -8.04 -3.26
C ILE A 24 -3.39 -6.76 -4.05
N SER A 25 -2.50 -6.82 -5.03
CA SER A 25 -2.21 -5.71 -5.94
C SER A 25 -2.05 -6.24 -7.37
N VAL A 26 -2.72 -5.58 -8.32
CA VAL A 26 -2.58 -5.88 -9.75
C VAL A 26 -1.36 -5.15 -10.27
N CYS A 27 -0.41 -5.88 -10.85
CA CYS A 27 0.87 -5.36 -11.32
C CYS A 27 0.86 -5.14 -12.84
N GLY A 28 -0.19 -4.48 -13.35
CA GLY A 28 -0.44 -4.38 -14.79
C GLY A 28 -0.50 -5.75 -15.48
N ASN A 29 0.19 -5.89 -16.60
CA ASN A 29 0.31 -7.17 -17.32
C ASN A 29 1.43 -8.07 -16.76
N ALA A 30 2.23 -7.59 -15.80
CA ALA A 30 3.34 -8.37 -15.25
C ALA A 30 2.83 -9.51 -14.36
N GLY A 31 1.72 -9.28 -13.64
CA GLY A 31 1.21 -10.27 -12.71
C GLY A 31 0.37 -9.71 -11.58
N ILE A 32 0.31 -10.47 -10.49
CA ILE A 32 -0.40 -10.14 -9.26
C ILE A 32 0.60 -10.24 -8.10
N ALA A 33 0.55 -9.30 -7.16
CA ALA A 33 1.26 -9.40 -5.89
C ALA A 33 0.26 -9.69 -4.76
N THR A 34 0.62 -10.57 -3.84
CA THR A 34 -0.19 -10.91 -2.66
C THR A 34 0.65 -10.85 -1.39
N SER A 35 0.08 -10.39 -0.29
CA SER A 35 0.72 -10.34 1.03
C SER A 35 -0.05 -11.19 2.03
N SER A 36 0.63 -11.78 3.02
CA SER A 36 0.01 -12.71 3.97
C SER A 36 0.53 -12.59 5.40
N ARG A 37 -0.24 -13.16 6.34
CA ARG A 37 0.20 -13.42 7.72
C ARG A 37 1.39 -14.38 7.82
N ASP A 38 1.69 -15.14 6.76
CA ASP A 38 2.89 -15.98 6.69
C ASP A 38 4.21 -15.17 6.63
N ARG A 39 4.11 -13.83 6.62
CA ARG A 39 5.19 -12.84 6.61
C ARG A 39 5.85 -12.66 5.24
N THR A 40 5.23 -13.19 4.19
CA THR A 40 5.73 -13.11 2.82
C THR A 40 4.87 -12.21 1.95
N VAL A 41 5.51 -11.65 0.93
CA VAL A 41 4.81 -11.15 -0.26
C VAL A 41 5.15 -12.09 -1.41
N ARG A 42 4.15 -12.58 -2.15
CA ARG A 42 4.34 -13.45 -3.31
C ARG A 42 3.96 -12.71 -4.57
N PHE A 43 4.74 -12.89 -5.62
CA PHE A 43 4.46 -12.37 -6.94
C PHE A 43 4.14 -13.51 -7.90
N TRP A 44 3.02 -13.38 -8.60
CA TRP A 44 2.46 -14.38 -9.49
C TRP A 44 2.48 -13.82 -10.92
N SER A 45 3.28 -14.41 -11.80
CA SER A 45 3.32 -14.01 -13.21
C SER A 45 2.41 -14.92 -14.06
N LEU A 46 1.99 -14.43 -15.23
CA LEU A 46 1.30 -15.28 -16.20
C LEU A 46 2.18 -16.46 -16.61
N ASP A 47 1.56 -17.64 -16.70
CA ASP A 47 2.24 -18.84 -17.18
C ASP A 47 2.50 -18.69 -18.69
N PRO A 48 3.76 -18.77 -19.16
CA PRO A 48 4.07 -18.67 -20.60
C PRO A 48 3.39 -19.75 -21.44
N SER A 49 3.04 -20.89 -20.84
CA SER A 49 2.35 -22.00 -21.53
C SER A 49 0.83 -21.83 -21.59
N ASP A 50 0.27 -20.97 -20.75
CA ASP A 50 -1.16 -20.70 -20.64
C ASP A 50 -1.39 -19.30 -20.06
N GLU A 51 -1.62 -18.31 -20.93
CA GLU A 51 -1.94 -16.92 -20.57
C GLU A 51 -3.21 -16.77 -19.71
N ARG A 52 -3.87 -17.89 -19.37
CA ARG A 52 -5.01 -17.95 -18.46
C ARG A 52 -4.67 -18.37 -17.04
N LYS A 53 -3.43 -18.78 -16.79
CA LYS A 53 -2.95 -19.20 -15.47
C LYS A 53 -1.87 -18.26 -14.98
N TYR A 54 -1.75 -18.20 -13.66
CA TYR A 54 -0.62 -17.58 -13.01
C TYR A 54 0.16 -18.65 -12.26
N SER A 55 1.48 -18.52 -12.26
CA SER A 55 2.40 -19.33 -11.47
C SER A 55 3.16 -18.45 -10.49
N GLU A 56 3.55 -19.03 -9.36
CA GLU A 56 4.42 -18.31 -8.42
C GLU A 56 5.77 -18.06 -9.08
N SER A 57 6.11 -16.78 -9.18
CA SER A 57 7.36 -16.33 -9.79
C SER A 57 8.39 -15.98 -8.73
N LYS A 58 7.98 -15.26 -7.67
CA LYS A 58 8.89 -14.79 -6.62
C LYS A 58 8.24 -14.83 -5.25
N ILE A 59 9.06 -15.17 -4.25
CA ILE A 59 8.72 -15.02 -2.83
C ILE A 59 9.62 -13.93 -2.26
N LEU A 60 9.01 -12.82 -1.88
CA LEU A 60 9.68 -11.63 -1.35
C LEU A 60 9.69 -11.72 0.17
N LEU A 61 10.88 -12.01 0.71
CA LEU A 61 11.13 -12.16 2.13
C LEU A 61 11.64 -10.85 2.74
N GLY A 62 11.37 -10.65 4.02
CA GLY A 62 11.98 -9.55 4.78
C GLY A 62 11.16 -9.05 5.97
N HIS A 63 9.84 -9.21 5.95
CA HIS A 63 9.00 -8.86 7.09
C HIS A 63 9.20 -9.86 8.23
N THR A 64 9.16 -9.38 9.47
CA THR A 64 9.31 -10.22 10.68
C THR A 64 7.96 -10.53 11.33
N SER A 65 6.87 -9.96 10.81
CA SER A 65 5.49 -10.18 11.26
C SER A 65 4.52 -10.08 10.07
N PHE A 66 3.22 -10.15 10.34
CA PHE A 66 2.18 -10.22 9.32
C PHE A 66 2.28 -9.07 8.32
N VAL A 67 2.13 -9.38 7.04
CA VAL A 67 2.12 -8.37 5.97
C VAL A 67 0.68 -7.98 5.66
N GLY A 68 0.40 -6.69 5.67
CA GLY A 68 -0.92 -6.12 5.39
C GLY A 68 -0.95 -5.52 3.98
N PRO A 69 -0.83 -4.19 3.84
CA PRO A 69 -0.93 -3.52 2.55
C PRO A 69 0.20 -3.90 1.60
N VAL A 70 -0.13 -4.03 0.31
CA VAL A 70 0.83 -4.23 -0.78
C VAL A 70 0.41 -3.38 -1.98
N VAL A 71 1.37 -2.72 -2.61
CA VAL A 71 1.17 -1.93 -3.84
C VAL A 71 2.29 -2.17 -4.83
N TRP A 72 1.98 -1.97 -6.11
CA TRP A 72 2.92 -2.07 -7.22
C TRP A 72 3.37 -0.69 -7.70
N ILE A 73 4.68 -0.52 -7.85
CA ILE A 73 5.31 0.58 -8.57
C ILE A 73 5.42 0.15 -10.03
N SER A 74 4.76 0.88 -10.93
CA SER A 74 4.88 0.62 -12.36
C SER A 74 6.31 0.82 -12.87
N PRO A 75 6.71 0.09 -13.93
CA PRO A 75 8.00 0.25 -14.61
C PRO A 75 8.44 1.70 -14.77
N ASN A 76 9.67 1.98 -14.37
CA ASN A 76 10.33 3.28 -14.53
C ASN A 76 11.86 3.10 -14.57
N GLU A 77 12.61 4.20 -14.65
CA GLU A 77 14.07 4.17 -14.73
C GLU A 77 14.73 3.45 -13.55
N GLN A 78 14.18 3.61 -12.34
CA GLN A 78 14.70 2.96 -11.13
C GLN A 78 14.28 1.50 -11.03
N TYR A 79 13.06 1.17 -11.46
CA TYR A 79 12.48 -0.17 -11.40
C TYR A 79 12.02 -0.62 -12.80
N PRO A 80 12.91 -1.15 -13.65
CA PRO A 80 12.58 -1.45 -15.04
C PRO A 80 11.44 -2.46 -15.23
N ASP A 81 11.32 -3.44 -14.33
CA ASP A 81 10.24 -4.44 -14.35
C ASP A 81 9.12 -4.08 -13.34
N GLY A 82 9.20 -2.89 -12.74
CA GLY A 82 8.39 -2.47 -11.62
C GLY A 82 8.97 -2.84 -10.26
N GLY A 83 8.34 -2.35 -9.22
CA GLY A 83 8.72 -2.59 -7.84
C GLY A 83 7.51 -2.98 -7.00
N ILE A 84 7.74 -3.65 -5.87
CA ILE A 84 6.69 -3.99 -4.91
C ILE A 84 6.97 -3.27 -3.61
N VAL A 85 5.94 -2.69 -3.02
CA VAL A 85 6.00 -2.06 -1.71
C VAL A 85 4.99 -2.75 -0.80
N SER A 86 5.40 -3.13 0.41
CA SER A 86 4.47 -3.65 1.41
C SER A 86 4.72 -3.09 2.80
N GLY A 87 3.69 -3.17 3.63
CA GLY A 87 3.70 -2.75 5.02
C GLY A 87 3.32 -3.90 5.94
N GLY A 88 3.90 -3.94 7.13
CA GLY A 88 3.70 -5.03 8.07
C GLY A 88 3.30 -4.61 9.48
N MET A 89 2.90 -5.60 10.27
CA MET A 89 2.76 -5.50 11.73
C MET A 89 4.10 -5.32 12.45
N ASP A 90 5.21 -5.55 11.75
CA ASP A 90 6.57 -5.25 12.22
C ASP A 90 6.93 -3.76 12.12
N THR A 91 5.96 -2.90 11.78
CA THR A 91 6.07 -1.45 11.63
C THR A 91 6.95 -0.99 10.47
N MET A 92 7.40 -1.91 9.63
CA MET A 92 8.26 -1.62 8.49
C MET A 92 7.43 -1.39 7.23
N VAL A 93 7.95 -0.53 6.34
CA VAL A 93 7.59 -0.54 4.93
C VAL A 93 8.80 -1.03 4.15
N LEU A 94 8.62 -2.05 3.32
CA LEU A 94 9.68 -2.67 2.54
C LEU A 94 9.44 -2.46 1.06
N VAL A 95 10.53 -2.30 0.30
CA VAL A 95 10.50 -2.15 -1.16
C VAL A 95 11.40 -3.20 -1.78
N TRP A 96 10.88 -3.90 -2.79
CA TRP A 96 11.63 -4.87 -3.60
C TRP A 96 11.67 -4.43 -5.06
N ASP A 97 12.82 -4.61 -5.70
CA ASP A 97 12.95 -4.55 -7.16
C ASP A 97 12.39 -5.85 -7.73
N LEU A 98 11.39 -5.77 -8.61
CA LEU A 98 10.74 -6.97 -9.13
C LEU A 98 11.64 -7.76 -10.07
N ARG A 99 12.55 -7.10 -10.80
CA ARG A 99 13.49 -7.73 -11.71
C ARG A 99 14.44 -8.67 -10.97
N THR A 100 15.08 -8.16 -9.92
CA THR A 100 16.03 -8.95 -9.11
C THR A 100 15.33 -9.80 -8.04
N GLY A 101 14.16 -9.38 -7.56
CA GLY A 101 13.50 -9.96 -6.39
C GLY A 101 14.14 -9.55 -5.06
N GLU A 102 15.12 -8.65 -5.09
CA GLU A 102 15.86 -8.23 -3.89
C GLU A 102 15.15 -7.10 -3.17
N LYS A 103 15.27 -7.11 -1.84
CA LYS A 103 14.80 -6.02 -0.99
C LYS A 103 15.78 -4.85 -1.10
N VAL A 104 15.35 -3.76 -1.72
CA VAL A 104 16.19 -2.58 -2.00
C VAL A 104 16.02 -1.47 -0.97
N GLN A 105 14.89 -1.39 -0.26
CA GLN A 105 14.68 -0.40 0.79
C GLN A 105 13.98 -1.00 2.01
N THR A 106 14.28 -0.43 3.18
CA THR A 106 13.61 -0.71 4.45
C THR A 106 13.34 0.62 5.13
N LEU A 107 12.08 1.05 5.10
CA LEU A 107 11.64 2.34 5.61
C LEU A 107 11.20 2.17 7.06
N LYS A 108 12.03 2.68 7.98
CA LYS A 108 11.82 2.57 9.43
C LYS A 108 11.30 3.89 9.97
N GLY A 109 10.27 3.84 10.82
CA GLY A 109 9.85 5.02 11.56
C GLY A 109 8.47 4.94 12.21
N HIS A 110 7.54 4.17 11.62
CA HIS A 110 6.25 3.92 12.27
C HIS A 110 6.44 3.20 13.61
N GLN A 111 5.63 3.58 14.59
CA GLN A 111 5.69 3.04 15.95
C GLN A 111 4.74 1.86 16.13
N LEU A 112 3.75 1.71 15.25
CA LEU A 112 2.79 0.61 15.22
C LEU A 112 2.59 0.12 13.78
N GLN A 113 1.81 -0.94 13.63
CA GLN A 113 1.58 -1.63 12.36
C GLN A 113 1.22 -0.68 11.21
N VAL A 114 1.78 -0.93 10.04
CA VAL A 114 1.43 -0.23 8.80
C VAL A 114 0.12 -0.81 8.27
N THR A 115 -0.85 0.06 7.98
CA THR A 115 -2.22 -0.34 7.61
C THR A 115 -2.56 -0.03 6.17
N GLY A 116 -1.89 0.94 5.56
CA GLY A 116 -2.12 1.33 4.17
C GLY A 116 -0.86 1.86 3.51
N ILE A 117 -0.78 1.72 2.19
CA ILE A 117 0.29 2.26 1.37
C ILE A 117 -0.34 2.84 0.09
N ALA A 118 0.12 4.02 -0.29
CA ALA A 118 -0.20 4.66 -1.56
C ALA A 118 1.10 5.16 -2.22
N LEU A 119 1.09 5.26 -3.55
CA LEU A 119 2.17 5.86 -4.33
C LEU A 119 1.77 7.26 -4.76
N ASP A 120 2.67 8.22 -4.59
CA ASP A 120 2.43 9.60 -4.95
C ASP A 120 3.66 10.24 -5.63
N ASN A 121 3.61 10.35 -6.96
CA ASN A 121 4.65 11.00 -7.77
C ASN A 121 6.07 10.44 -7.52
N GLY A 122 6.18 9.12 -7.33
CA GLY A 122 7.43 8.43 -7.04
C GLY A 122 7.73 8.29 -5.54
N ASP A 123 7.06 9.06 -4.68
CA ASP A 123 7.14 8.88 -3.24
C ASP A 123 6.19 7.76 -2.78
N ILE A 124 6.54 7.15 -1.65
CA ILE A 124 5.70 6.19 -0.95
C ILE A 124 5.02 6.93 0.20
N VAL A 125 3.71 6.78 0.35
CA VAL A 125 2.96 7.27 1.50
C VAL A 125 2.40 6.08 2.27
N SER A 126 2.70 5.98 3.56
CA SER A 126 2.22 4.92 4.43
C SER A 126 1.33 5.46 5.55
N SER A 127 0.30 4.71 5.92
CA SER A 127 -0.53 4.96 7.08
C SER A 127 -0.33 3.89 8.15
N SER A 128 -0.55 4.25 9.42
CA SER A 128 -0.34 3.32 10.54
C SER A 128 -1.39 3.48 11.64
N VAL A 129 -1.48 2.45 12.49
CA VAL A 129 -2.22 2.49 13.77
C VAL A 129 -1.64 3.53 14.73
N ASP A 130 -0.40 3.98 14.53
CA ASP A 130 0.19 5.10 15.28
C ASP A 130 -0.46 6.47 14.98
N SER A 131 -1.52 6.48 14.18
CA SER A 131 -2.30 7.66 13.79
C SER A 131 -1.57 8.61 12.83
N THR A 132 -0.40 8.20 12.34
CA THR A 132 0.41 9.01 11.42
C THR A 132 0.33 8.53 9.98
N LEU A 133 0.39 9.49 9.07
CA LEU A 133 0.86 9.30 7.71
C LEU A 133 2.35 9.64 7.64
N ARG A 134 3.10 8.89 6.84
CA ARG A 134 4.50 9.18 6.54
C ARG A 134 4.72 9.15 5.05
N ARG A 135 5.46 10.14 4.53
CA ARG A 135 5.93 10.16 3.15
C ARG A 135 7.41 9.86 3.10
N TRP A 136 7.77 9.01 2.15
CA TRP A 136 9.12 8.52 1.95
C TRP A 136 9.57 8.82 0.53
N ARG A 137 10.76 9.42 0.41
CA ARG A 137 11.43 9.71 -0.86
C ARG A 137 12.80 9.08 -0.84
N ASN A 138 13.12 8.27 -1.85
CA ASN A 138 14.43 7.62 -1.99
C ASN A 138 14.90 6.89 -0.71
N GLY A 139 13.97 6.19 -0.04
CA GLY A 139 14.28 5.45 1.18
C GLY A 139 14.30 6.28 2.47
N GLN A 140 14.09 7.60 2.41
CA GLN A 140 14.16 8.50 3.56
C GLN A 140 12.78 9.09 3.90
N LEU A 141 12.53 9.30 5.19
CA LEU A 141 11.34 10.00 5.68
C LEU A 141 11.47 11.49 5.35
N VAL A 142 10.55 12.02 4.56
CA VAL A 142 10.53 13.46 4.22
C VAL A 142 9.47 14.23 5.01
N GLU A 143 8.31 13.61 5.27
CA GLU A 143 7.21 14.25 5.97
C GLU A 143 6.46 13.23 6.85
N SER A 144 5.89 13.72 7.95
CA SER A 144 5.09 12.95 8.88
C SER A 144 3.93 13.82 9.37
N TRP A 145 2.71 13.30 9.30
CA TRP A 145 1.50 14.02 9.68
C TRP A 145 0.66 13.18 10.62
N GLU A 146 0.18 13.78 11.70
CA GLU A 146 -0.90 13.20 12.51
C GLU A 146 -2.23 13.49 11.79
N ALA A 147 -2.60 12.61 10.85
CA ALA A 147 -3.78 12.81 10.03
C ALA A 147 -5.07 12.61 10.83
N HIS A 148 -5.04 11.73 11.83
CA HIS A 148 -6.17 11.38 12.68
C HIS A 148 -5.75 11.37 14.15
N LYS A 149 -6.71 11.54 15.07
CA LYS A 149 -6.47 11.36 16.52
C LYS A 149 -6.52 9.89 16.97
N ALA A 150 -6.69 8.98 16.02
CA ALA A 150 -6.77 7.55 16.26
C ALA A 150 -6.22 6.76 15.06
N ALA A 151 -6.15 5.45 15.22
CA ALA A 151 -5.59 4.52 14.26
C ALA A 151 -6.15 4.69 12.84
N ILE A 152 -5.25 4.87 11.88
CA ILE A 152 -5.60 4.88 10.46
C ILE A 152 -5.71 3.43 9.97
N GLN A 153 -6.77 3.11 9.25
CA GLN A 153 -7.02 1.76 8.72
C GLN A 153 -6.65 1.62 7.24
N ALA A 154 -6.73 2.70 6.48
CA ALA A 154 -6.40 2.69 5.06
C ALA A 154 -5.96 4.07 4.59
N VAL A 155 -5.13 4.08 3.54
CA VAL A 155 -4.85 5.26 2.72
C VAL A 155 -4.98 4.86 1.25
N ILE A 156 -5.63 5.70 0.45
CA ILE A 156 -5.72 5.54 -1.01
C ILE A 156 -5.44 6.88 -1.68
N LYS A 157 -4.85 6.85 -2.88
CA LYS A 157 -4.69 8.04 -3.72
C LYS A 157 -5.80 8.06 -4.77
N LEU A 158 -6.51 9.19 -4.86
CA LEU A 158 -7.51 9.42 -5.89
C LEU A 158 -6.85 9.82 -7.22
N PRO A 159 -7.53 9.62 -8.37
CA PRO A 159 -7.07 10.14 -9.66
C PRO A 159 -6.86 11.67 -9.67
N SER A 160 -7.57 12.40 -8.81
CA SER A 160 -7.37 13.85 -8.61
C SER A 160 -6.01 14.21 -8.00
N GLY A 161 -5.31 13.23 -7.43
CA GLY A 161 -4.05 13.41 -6.70
C GLY A 161 -4.21 13.47 -5.18
N GLU A 162 -5.44 13.60 -4.68
CA GLU A 162 -5.73 13.67 -3.25
C GLU A 162 -5.54 12.33 -2.55
N LEU A 163 -5.11 12.38 -1.28
CA LEU A 163 -5.02 11.21 -0.42
C LEU A 163 -6.28 11.12 0.45
N VAL A 164 -6.96 9.97 0.42
CA VAL A 164 -8.08 9.67 1.30
C VAL A 164 -7.61 8.70 2.36
N THR A 165 -7.91 9.02 3.61
CA THR A 165 -7.59 8.19 4.77
C THR A 165 -8.85 7.79 5.51
N GLY A 166 -8.92 6.52 5.90
CA GLY A 166 -10.02 5.98 6.69
C GLY A 166 -9.62 5.66 8.12
N MET A 167 -10.47 6.02 9.07
CA MET A 167 -10.30 5.75 10.50
C MET A 167 -11.24 4.62 10.96
N VAL A 168 -11.01 4.09 12.17
CA VAL A 168 -11.84 3.05 12.81
C VAL A 168 -13.31 3.47 13.04
N VAL A 169 -13.60 4.76 13.15
CA VAL A 169 -14.98 5.28 13.27
C VAL A 169 -15.46 5.84 11.92
N ASN A 170 -16.77 6.16 11.81
CA ASN A 170 -17.50 6.58 10.58
C ASN A 170 -16.95 7.82 9.81
N LEU A 171 -15.71 8.24 10.04
CA LEU A 171 -15.07 9.40 9.44
C LEU A 171 -14.03 8.97 8.39
N LEU A 172 -14.22 9.45 7.17
CA LEU A 172 -13.23 9.48 6.11
C LEU A 172 -12.69 10.91 6.00
N GLN A 173 -11.38 11.04 5.80
CA GLN A 173 -10.75 12.35 5.58
C GLN A 173 -10.08 12.37 4.20
N VAL A 174 -10.45 13.37 3.39
CA VAL A 174 -9.82 13.68 2.11
C VAL A 174 -8.79 14.78 2.36
N MET A 175 -7.55 14.54 1.96
CA MET A 175 -6.45 15.48 2.10
C MET A 175 -5.86 15.79 0.73
N SER A 176 -5.83 17.08 0.40
CA SER A 176 -5.04 17.59 -0.71
C SER A 176 -3.64 17.92 -0.22
N LEU A 177 -2.64 17.52 -1.00
CA LEU A 177 -1.25 17.88 -0.76
C LEU A 177 -1.03 19.23 -1.45
N SER A 178 -1.43 20.31 -0.79
CA SER A 178 -1.06 21.64 -1.27
C SER A 178 0.44 21.83 -1.08
N SER A 179 1.13 22.31 -2.13
CA SER A 179 2.50 22.83 -2.01
C SER A 179 2.60 24.09 -1.14
N THR A 180 1.46 24.56 -0.61
CA THR A 180 1.34 25.67 0.31
C THR A 180 0.85 25.19 1.68
N PRO A 181 1.47 25.62 2.79
CA PRO A 181 1.02 25.22 4.12
C PRO A 181 -0.42 25.70 4.38
N PRO A 182 -1.24 24.93 5.12
CA PRO A 182 -2.59 25.37 5.46
C PRO A 182 -2.51 26.68 6.26
N PRO A 183 -3.44 27.62 6.04
CA PRO A 183 -3.50 28.84 6.84
C PRO A 183 -3.71 28.47 8.32
N PRO A 184 -3.11 29.22 9.27
CA PRO A 184 -3.26 28.94 10.68
C PRO A 184 -4.75 28.92 11.06
N PRO A 185 -5.16 28.09 12.03
CA PRO A 185 -6.56 27.95 12.39
C PRO A 185 -7.12 29.31 12.77
N ASN A 186 -8.12 29.77 12.00
CA ASN A 186 -8.87 30.97 12.30
C ASN A 186 -9.52 30.76 13.68
N LYS A 187 -9.00 31.45 14.69
CA LYS A 187 -9.69 31.60 15.98
C LYS A 187 -10.91 32.50 15.74
N THR A 188 -11.97 31.94 15.18
CA THR A 188 -13.27 32.61 15.16
C THR A 188 -13.80 32.59 16.59
N THR A 189 -13.50 33.67 17.31
CA THR A 189 -14.11 33.97 18.60
C THR A 189 -15.58 34.31 18.31
N ILE A 190 -16.49 33.36 18.56
CA ILE A 190 -17.92 33.64 18.51
C ILE A 190 -18.21 34.57 19.71
N LYS A 191 -18.30 35.88 19.45
CA LYS A 191 -18.92 36.81 20.40
C LYS A 191 -20.43 36.64 20.29
N ILE A 192 -21.01 35.99 21.28
CA ILE A 192 -22.46 35.97 21.50
C ILE A 192 -22.88 37.40 21.85
N LYS A 193 -23.85 37.94 21.14
CA LYS A 193 -24.60 39.15 21.50
C LYS A 193 -26.08 38.80 21.52
#